data_AF-A0A256YSS3-F1
#
_entry.id   AF-A0A256YSS3-F1
#
_cell.length_a   1.000
_cell.length_b   1.000
_cell.length_c   1.000
_cell.angle_alpha   90.00
_cell.angle_beta   90.00
_cell.angle_gamma   90.00
#
_symmetry.space_group_name_H-M   'P 1'
#
loop_
_entity.id
_entity.type
_entity.pdbx_description
1 polymer ?
#
loop_
_entity_poly.entity_id
_entity_poly.type
_entity_poly.pdbx_seq_one_letter_code
_entity_poly.pdbx_strand_id
1 'polypeptide(L)' 'MAELPKINIITAGHVDAGKSTLIGRLLYDSGAIREDQLRKMKDLAKELKKETFEFAFVMDKLKEERERGLTI' A
#
# COMPACT_ATOMS: atom_id res chain seq x y z
N MET A 1 -7.86 28.15 7.47
CA MET A 1 -7.54 26.78 7.95
C MET A 1 -6.24 26.88 8.74
N ALA A 2 -6.18 26.33 9.95
CA ALA A 2 -4.94 26.32 10.72
C ALA A 2 -3.93 25.37 10.03
N GLU A 3 -2.65 25.75 9.99
CA GLU A 3 -1.60 24.84 9.51
C GLU A 3 -1.48 23.65 10.45
N LEU A 4 -1.58 22.45 9.89
CA LEU A 4 -1.35 21.22 10.64
C LEU A 4 0.16 21.01 10.83
N PRO A 5 0.60 20.46 11.98
CA PRO A 5 1.99 20.07 12.17
C PRO A 5 2.44 19.05 11.12
N LYS A 6 3.63 19.26 10.53
CA LYS A 6 4.25 18.27 9.65
C LYS A 6 4.78 17.10 10.47
N ILE A 7 4.47 15.89 10.05
CA ILE A 7 4.91 14.64 10.72
C ILE A 7 5.62 13.78 9.68
N ASN A 8 6.79 13.27 10.06
CA ASN A 8 7.49 12.22 9.30
C ASN A 8 7.24 10.88 9.98
N ILE A 9 6.88 9.86 9.21
CA ILE A 9 6.52 8.53 9.73
C ILE A 9 7.46 7.50 9.13
N ILE A 10 7.93 6.57 9.96
CA ILE A 10 8.63 5.36 9.52
C ILE A 10 7.87 4.14 10.04
N THR A 11 7.84 3.07 9.27
CA THR A 11 7.35 1.75 9.72
C THR A 11 8.48 0.74 9.64
N ALA A 12 8.78 0.08 10.76
CA ALA A 12 9.81 -0.95 10.86
C ALA A 12 9.24 -2.21 11.53
N GLY A 13 9.79 -3.37 11.18
CA GLY A 13 9.30 -4.66 11.68
C GLY A 13 9.69 -5.81 10.75
N HIS A 14 9.37 -7.04 11.17
CA HIS A 14 9.63 -8.27 10.41
C HIS A 14 9.06 -8.20 8.99
N VAL A 15 9.61 -9.00 8.06
CA VAL A 15 9.24 -8.96 6.64
C VAL A 15 7.73 -9.11 6.44
N ASP A 16 7.10 -10.05 7.15
CA ASP A 16 5.67 -10.35 7.04
C ASP A 16 4.78 -9.57 8.02
N ALA A 17 5.29 -8.52 8.69
CA ALA A 17 4.51 -7.75 9.66
C ALA A 17 3.47 -6.80 9.04
N GLY A 18 3.21 -6.88 7.73
CA GLY A 18 2.18 -6.08 7.06
C GLY A 18 2.49 -4.57 6.96
N LYS A 19 3.76 -4.19 6.97
CA LYS A 19 4.21 -2.78 6.95
C LYS A 19 3.65 -1.99 5.75
N SER A 20 3.81 -2.53 4.54
CA SER A 20 3.31 -1.91 3.30
C SER A 20 1.78 -1.83 3.28
N THR A 21 1.10 -2.85 3.83
CA THR A 21 -0.36 -2.86 4.00
C THR A 21 -0.84 -1.74 4.92
N LEU A 22 -0.17 -1.52 6.06
CA LEU A 22 -0.51 -0.46 7.01
C LEU A 22 -0.37 0.92 6.36
N ILE A 23 0.76 1.20 5.70
CA ILE A 23 0.97 2.48 5.02
C ILE A 23 -0.04 2.67 3.89
N GLY A 24 -0.26 1.66 3.05
CA GLY A 24 -1.25 1.73 1.97
C GLY A 24 -2.65 2.02 2.48
N ARG A 25 -3.05 1.44 3.61
CA ARG A 25 -4.34 1.72 4.25
C ARG A 25 -4.43 3.14 4.80
N LEU A 26 -3.38 3.65 5.45
CA LEU A 26 -3.35 5.04 5.95
C LEU A 26 -3.44 6.06 4.80
N LEU A 27 -2.78 5.79 3.67
CA LEU A 27 -2.85 6.63 2.49
C LEU A 27 -4.26 6.62 1.85
N TYR A 28 -4.96 5.48 1.93
CA TYR A 28 -6.35 5.40 1.49
C TYR A 28 -7.30 6.15 2.43
N ASP A 29 -7.21 5.89 3.74
CA ASP A 29 -8.09 6.51 4.75
C ASP A 29 -7.91 8.04 4.83
N SER A 30 -6.70 8.54 4.51
CA SER A 30 -6.42 9.99 4.40
C SER A 30 -6.88 10.62 3.08
N GLY A 31 -7.39 9.82 2.13
CA GLY A 31 -7.81 10.29 0.81
C GLY A 31 -6.66 10.60 -0.15
N ALA A 32 -5.40 10.31 0.22
CA ALA A 32 -4.26 10.45 -0.67
C ALA A 32 -4.33 9.45 -1.84
N ILE A 33 -4.98 8.30 -1.62
CA ILE A 33 -5.29 7.31 -2.65
C ILE A 33 -6.78 7.32 -2.91
N ARG A 34 -7.13 7.52 -4.18
CA ARG A 34 -8.52 7.49 -4.63
C ARG A 34 -9.03 6.05 -4.80
N GLU A 35 -10.33 5.87 -4.71
CA GLU A 35 -10.99 4.58 -4.85
C GLU A 35 -10.74 3.92 -6.22
N ASP A 36 -10.64 4.69 -7.31
CA ASP A 36 -10.31 4.17 -8.65
C ASP A 36 -8.91 3.55 -8.71
N GLN A 37 -7.96 4.10 -7.96
CA GLN A 37 -6.59 3.58 -7.88
C GLN A 37 -6.57 2.28 -7.07
N LEU A 38 -7.26 2.26 -5.92
CA LEU A 38 -7.36 1.06 -5.09
C LEU A 38 -8.06 -0.09 -5.84
N ARG A 39 -9.11 0.20 -6.61
CA ARG A 39 -9.80 -0.79 -7.43
C ARG A 39 -8.87 -1.44 -8.46
N LYS A 40 -8.04 -0.65 -9.15
CA LYS A 40 -7.02 -1.18 -10.07
C LYS A 40 -6.02 -2.09 -9.35
N MET A 41 -5.59 -1.71 -8.14
CA MET A 41 -4.68 -2.55 -7.35
C MET A 41 -5.35 -3.84 -6.90
N LYS A 42 -6.65 -3.79 -6.56
CA LYS A 42 -7.46 -4.97 -6.23
C LYS A 42 -7.62 -5.93 -7.41
N ASP A 43 -7.87 -5.40 -8.61
CA ASP A 43 -7.96 -6.21 -9.83
C ASP A 43 -6.60 -6.87 -10.14
N LEU A 44 -5.50 -6.12 -10.04
CA LEU A 44 -4.14 -6.66 -10.22
C LEU A 44 -3.78 -7.71 -9.15
N ALA A 45 -4.15 -7.46 -7.90
CA ALA A 45 -4.01 -8.41 -6.79
C ALA A 45 -4.74 -9.72 -7.10
N LYS A 46 -5.96 -9.64 -7.66
CA LYS A 46 -6.72 -10.81 -8.09
C LYS A 46 -6.05 -11.56 -9.25
N GLU A 47 -5.57 -10.85 -10.27
CA GLU A 47 -4.83 -11.44 -11.40
C GLU A 47 -3.59 -12.20 -10.94
N LEU A 48 -2.88 -11.67 -9.93
CA LEU A 48 -1.70 -12.29 -9.34
C LEU A 48 -2.01 -13.32 -8.24
N LYS A 49 -3.29 -13.69 -8.04
CA LYS A 49 -3.75 -14.62 -6.98
C LYS A 49 -3.33 -14.18 -5.57
N LYS A 50 -3.30 -12.87 -5.34
CA LYS A 50 -2.89 -12.17 -4.12
C LYS A 50 -4.00 -11.22 -3.64
N GLU A 51 -5.23 -11.71 -3.59
CA GLU A 51 -6.45 -10.90 -3.43
C GLU A 51 -6.49 -9.96 -2.22
N THR A 52 -5.63 -10.16 -1.21
CA THR A 52 -5.51 -9.35 0.00
C THR A 52 -4.36 -8.34 -0.02
N PHE A 53 -3.64 -8.21 -1.14
CA PHE A 53 -2.47 -7.34 -1.28
C PHE A 53 -2.80 -5.96 -1.88
N GLU A 54 -4.07 -5.60 -2.02
CA GLU A 54 -4.48 -4.36 -2.70
C GLU A 54 -3.83 -3.11 -2.08
N PHE A 55 -3.67 -3.07 -0.76
CA PHE A 55 -3.01 -1.95 -0.07
C PHE A 55 -1.49 -2.02 -0.14
N ALA A 56 -0.88 -3.21 -0.12
CA ALA A 56 0.56 -3.35 -0.29
C ALA A 56 1.00 -2.93 -1.71
N PHE A 57 0.20 -3.27 -2.72
CA PHE A 57 0.45 -2.94 -4.13
C PHE A 57 0.40 -1.44 -4.45
N VAL A 58 -0.24 -0.64 -3.59
CA VAL A 58 -0.15 0.83 -3.66
C VAL A 58 1.29 1.30 -3.42
N MET A 59 2.02 0.62 -2.54
CA MET A 59 3.41 0.94 -2.20
C MET A 59 4.40 0.29 -3.17
N ASP A 60 4.12 -0.93 -3.63
CA ASP A 60 4.97 -1.66 -4.56
C ASP A 60 4.90 -1.03 -5.96
N LYS A 61 6.04 -0.55 -6.47
CA LYS A 61 6.11 0.13 -7.78
C LYS A 61 6.65 -0.79 -8.87
N LEU A 62 7.46 -1.78 -8.50
CA LEU A 62 8.05 -2.71 -9.44
C LEU A 62 7.14 -3.93 -9.63
N LYS A 63 7.18 -4.49 -10.84
CA LYS A 63 6.44 -5.72 -11.14
C LYS A 63 6.93 -6.89 -10.29
N GLU A 64 8.24 -6.98 -10.08
CA GLU A 64 8.88 -8.04 -9.30
C GLU A 64 8.46 -8.02 -7.83
N GLU A 65 8.27 -6.83 -7.24
CA GLU A 65 7.76 -6.68 -5.88
C GLU A 65 6.37 -7.29 -5.73
N ARG A 66 5.49 -7.00 -6.70
CA ARG A 66 4.11 -7.50 -6.72
C ARG A 66 4.04 -9.01 -6.97
N GLU A 67 4.86 -9.51 -7.89
CA GLU A 67 4.97 -10.94 -8.19
C GLU A 67 5.50 -11.73 -6.98
N ARG A 68 6.51 -11.21 -6.27
CA ARG A 68 7.10 -11.86 -5.09
C ARG A 68 6.30 -11.62 -3.80
N GLY A 69 5.57 -10.51 -3.71
CA GLY A 69 4.80 -10.11 -2.52
C GLY A 69 5.70 -9.52 -1.44
N LEU A 70 6.85 -9.00 -1.85
CA LEU A 70 7.89 -8.45 -1.01
C LEU A 70 8.38 -7.16 -1.65
N THR A 71 8.32 -6.06 -0.91
CA THR A 71 8.94 -4.79 -1.28
C THR A 71 10.47 -4.95 -1.25
N ILE A 72 11.19 -4.42 -2.25
CA ILE A 72 12.65 -4.55 -2.40
C ILE A 72 13.36 -3.26 -1.98
#